data_AF-A0A524FIM4-F1
#
_entry.id   AF-A0A524FIM4-F1
#
_cell.length_a   1.000
_cell.length_b   1.000
_cell.length_c   1.000
_cell.angle_alpha   90.00
_cell.angle_beta   90.00
_cell.angle_gamma   90.00
#
_symmetry.space_group_name_H-M   'P 1'
#
loop_
_entity.id
_entity.type
_entity.pdbx_description
1 polymer ?
#
loop_
_entity_poly.entity_id
_entity_poly.type
_entity_poly.pdbx_seq_one_letter_code
_entity_poly.pdbx_strand_id
1 'polypeptide(L)'
;MEEENWHYIKISQIDDKTIKKLVNNLQKEVSEEFFLSFESLIKINKRAESEIENVIKHLDEQHQFKKSMFKVLLNYIKTDKIEIPLVFQLYNPDFLVRARAVMEIGKMDSLKYLNFLLPLLQDPDDSVRWSIINLLINKHIDDSKVYNKLKKHIELESNPIIRKKLENIFEEV
;
A
#
# COMPACT_ATOMS: atom_id res chain seq x y z
N MET A 1 -0.14 27.05 25.81
CA MET A 1 -0.19 25.80 25.03
C MET A 1 -0.29 26.23 23.60
N GLU A 2 0.81 26.23 22.87
CA GLU A 2 0.82 26.63 21.46
C GLU A 2 0.21 25.50 20.65
N GLU A 3 -0.93 25.79 20.01
CA GLU A 3 -1.47 24.95 18.95
C GLU A 3 -0.42 24.93 17.84
N GLU A 4 0.24 23.78 17.64
CA GLU A 4 1.10 23.54 16.49
C GLU A 4 0.25 23.70 15.23
N ASN A 5 0.25 24.90 14.66
CA ASN A 5 -0.34 25.20 13.38
C ASN A 5 0.46 24.46 12.30
N TRP A 6 0.01 23.27 11.92
CA TRP A 6 0.57 22.45 10.83
C TRP A 6 0.42 23.09 9.42
N HIS A 7 0.17 24.39 9.33
CA HIS A 7 0.00 25.10 8.07
C HIS A 7 1.37 25.46 7.47
N TYR A 8 1.75 24.68 6.45
CA TYR A 8 2.84 24.95 5.50
C TYR A 8 4.25 25.11 6.10
N ILE A 9 4.88 23.98 6.43
CA ILE A 9 6.34 23.94 6.61
C ILE A 9 7.01 24.00 5.24
N LYS A 10 7.91 24.97 5.01
CA LYS A 10 8.72 24.99 3.78
C LYS A 10 9.61 23.75 3.76
N ILE A 11 9.71 23.05 2.63
CA ILE A 11 10.55 21.84 2.49
C ILE A 11 12.01 22.10 2.93
N SER A 12 12.51 23.33 2.74
CA SER A 12 13.84 23.74 3.19
C SER A 12 14.03 23.70 4.71
N GLN A 13 12.97 23.84 5.49
CA GLN A 13 12.98 23.87 6.96
C GLN A 13 12.79 22.49 7.61
N ILE A 14 12.51 21.43 6.83
CA ILE A 14 12.30 20.07 7.34
C ILE A 14 13.66 19.46 7.73
N ASP A 15 13.95 19.24 9.01
CA ASP A 15 15.21 18.63 9.43
C ASP A 15 15.28 17.10 9.21
N ASP A 16 16.47 16.53 9.32
CA ASP A 16 16.70 15.09 9.12
C ASP A 16 15.97 14.24 10.17
N LYS A 17 15.79 14.78 11.38
CA LYS A 17 14.99 14.15 12.44
C LYS A 17 13.54 13.98 12.03
N THR A 18 12.96 14.99 11.38
CA THR A 18 11.60 14.95 10.85
C THR A 18 11.50 13.90 9.75
N ILE A 19 12.44 13.86 8.81
CA ILE A 19 12.48 12.83 7.75
C ILE A 19 12.51 11.43 8.35
N LYS A 20 13.37 11.21 9.36
CA LYS A 20 13.45 9.93 10.08
C LYS A 20 12.15 9.56 10.77
N LYS A 21 11.45 10.52 11.38
CA LYS A 21 10.12 10.30 11.99
C LYS A 21 9.10 9.86 10.94
N LEU A 22 9.07 10.51 9.77
CA LEU A 22 8.17 10.15 8.67
C LEU A 22 8.47 8.73 8.16
N VAL A 23 9.74 8.40 7.92
CA VAL A 23 10.16 7.04 7.52
C VAL A 23 9.78 5.99 8.57
N ASN A 24 9.92 6.30 9.86
CA ASN A 24 9.49 5.41 10.93
C ASN A 24 7.97 5.19 10.96
N ASN A 25 7.17 6.19 10.62
CA ASN A 25 5.72 6.02 10.53
C ASN A 25 5.31 5.07 9.39
N LEU A 26 6.03 5.04 8.27
CA LEU A 26 5.75 4.10 7.17
C LEU A 26 5.98 2.64 7.57
N GLN A 27 6.80 2.38 8.59
CA GLN A 27 7.04 1.03 9.11
C GLN A 27 5.91 0.52 10.01
N LYS A 28 5.06 1.40 10.53
CA LYS A 28 3.91 1.06 11.39
C LYS A 28 2.72 0.59 10.56
N GLU A 29 1.65 0.16 11.23
CA GLU A 29 0.37 -0.17 10.60
C GLU A 29 -0.19 0.98 9.76
N VAL A 30 -1.05 0.66 8.79
CA VAL A 30 -1.71 1.67 7.95
C VAL A 30 -2.65 2.50 8.83
N SER A 31 -2.41 3.82 8.84
CA SER A 31 -3.14 4.83 9.60
C SER A 31 -3.11 6.17 8.87
N GLU A 32 -3.78 7.18 9.41
CA GLU A 32 -3.68 8.56 8.91
C GLU A 32 -2.24 9.08 8.98
N GLU A 33 -1.51 8.83 10.08
CA GLU A 33 -0.11 9.23 10.22
C GLU A 33 0.81 8.52 9.23
N PHE A 34 0.56 7.23 8.97
CA PHE A 34 1.24 6.49 7.91
C PHE A 34 1.04 7.19 6.55
N PHE A 35 -0.22 7.53 6.23
CA PHE A 35 -0.60 8.14 4.96
C PHE A 35 0.00 9.54 4.79
N LEU A 36 -0.13 10.40 5.80
CA LEU A 36 0.45 11.74 5.82
C LEU A 36 1.97 11.70 5.74
N SER A 37 2.60 10.71 6.39
CA SER A 37 4.05 10.54 6.30
C SER A 37 4.48 10.13 4.90
N PHE A 38 3.70 9.28 4.24
CA PHE A 38 3.97 8.86 2.87
C PHE A 38 3.87 10.04 1.92
N GLU A 39 2.77 10.81 2.02
CA GLU A 39 2.55 12.01 1.21
C GLU A 39 3.64 13.06 1.43
N SER A 40 4.05 13.25 2.69
CA SER A 40 5.13 14.17 3.05
C SER A 40 6.45 13.76 2.44
N LEU A 41 6.80 12.47 2.46
CA LEU A 41 8.05 11.97 1.87
C LEU A 41 8.08 12.14 0.34
N ILE A 42 6.93 12.01 -0.35
CA ILE A 42 6.82 12.37 -1.77
C ILE A 42 7.15 13.85 -1.98
N LYS A 43 6.54 14.74 -1.19
CA LYS A 43 6.74 16.19 -1.30
C LYS A 43 8.18 16.62 -0.95
N ILE A 44 8.79 15.97 0.04
CA ILE A 44 10.20 16.16 0.45
C ILE A 44 11.16 15.68 -0.66
N ASN A 45 10.76 14.65 -1.40
CA ASN A 45 11.47 14.12 -2.57
C ASN A 45 12.93 13.75 -2.25
N LYS A 46 13.90 14.24 -3.04
CA LYS A 46 15.34 13.92 -2.97
C LYS A 46 15.95 14.00 -1.58
N ARG A 47 15.46 14.89 -0.72
CA ARG A 47 15.99 15.04 0.64
C ARG A 47 15.72 13.80 1.51
N ALA A 48 14.69 13.01 1.22
CA ALA A 48 14.38 11.77 1.92
C ALA A 48 15.17 10.55 1.41
N GLU A 49 15.89 10.66 0.29
CA GLU A 49 16.50 9.53 -0.42
C GLU A 49 17.42 8.69 0.48
N SER A 50 18.36 9.34 1.19
CA SER A 50 19.32 8.63 2.06
C SER A 50 18.65 7.88 3.21
N GLU A 51 17.61 8.45 3.82
CA GLU A 51 16.91 7.79 4.93
C GLU A 51 16.08 6.61 4.44
N ILE A 52 15.46 6.73 3.25
CA ILE A 52 14.72 5.65 2.61
C ILE A 52 15.68 4.51 2.19
N GLU A 53 16.85 4.83 1.64
CA GLU A 53 17.86 3.81 1.35
C GLU A 53 18.34 3.10 2.62
N ASN A 54 18.50 3.84 3.70
CA ASN A 54 18.90 3.29 4.99
C ASN A 54 17.86 2.29 5.52
N VAL A 55 16.57 2.65 5.55
CA VAL A 55 15.53 1.74 6.06
C VAL A 55 15.40 0.48 5.21
N ILE A 56 15.52 0.58 3.87
CA ILE A 56 15.43 -0.60 2.98
C ILE A 56 16.49 -1.65 3.30
N LYS A 57 17.70 -1.23 3.72
CA LYS A 57 18.79 -2.15 4.11
C LYS A 57 18.48 -2.96 5.36
N HIS A 58 17.63 -2.43 6.24
CA HIS A 58 17.31 -3.02 7.54
C HIS A 58 15.96 -3.76 7.56
N LEU A 59 15.13 -3.61 6.53
CA LEU A 59 13.88 -4.37 6.39
C LEU A 59 14.16 -5.82 5.96
N ASP A 60 13.77 -6.76 6.82
CA ASP A 60 13.87 -8.20 6.61
C ASP A 60 12.77 -8.74 5.68
N GLU A 61 12.75 -10.07 5.51
CA GLU A 61 11.77 -10.77 4.69
C GLU A 61 10.37 -10.87 5.33
N GLN A 62 10.21 -10.58 6.61
CA GLN A 62 8.88 -10.55 7.23
C GLN A 62 8.12 -9.28 6.83
N HIS A 63 8.84 -8.22 6.44
CA HIS A 63 8.29 -6.92 6.06
C HIS A 63 8.29 -6.66 4.55
N GLN A 64 8.13 -7.70 3.71
CA GLN A 64 8.20 -7.60 2.24
C GLN A 64 7.29 -6.53 1.63
N PHE A 65 6.11 -6.33 2.21
CA PHE A 65 5.19 -5.27 1.83
C PHE A 65 5.83 -3.88 2.02
N LYS A 66 6.32 -3.58 3.22
CA LYS A 66 6.99 -2.31 3.55
C LYS A 66 8.23 -2.10 2.70
N LYS A 67 9.01 -3.15 2.48
CA LYS A 67 10.19 -3.12 1.62
C LYS A 67 9.83 -2.77 0.17
N SER A 68 8.76 -3.36 -0.37
CA SER A 68 8.25 -3.05 -1.72
C SER A 68 7.78 -1.60 -1.83
N MET A 69 7.10 -1.13 -0.79
CA MET A 69 6.60 0.24 -0.68
C MET A 69 7.74 1.26 -0.68
N PHE A 70 8.74 1.09 0.18
CA PHE A 70 9.91 1.98 0.20
C PHE A 70 10.70 1.94 -1.11
N LYS A 71 10.79 0.79 -1.78
CA LYS A 71 11.41 0.69 -3.11
C LYS A 71 10.66 1.50 -4.18
N VAL A 72 9.32 1.52 -4.15
CA VAL A 72 8.53 2.37 -5.06
C VAL A 72 8.73 3.84 -4.77
N LEU A 73 8.69 4.22 -3.48
CA LEU A 73 8.95 5.59 -3.07
C LEU A 73 10.35 6.05 -3.51
N LEU A 74 11.38 5.20 -3.29
CA LEU A 74 12.74 5.46 -3.72
C LEU A 74 12.86 5.58 -5.24
N ASN A 75 12.22 4.69 -6.00
CA ASN A 75 12.27 4.75 -7.46
C ASN A 75 11.63 6.04 -7.99
N TYR A 76 10.50 6.47 -7.41
CA TYR A 76 9.89 7.74 -7.75
C TYR A 76 10.80 8.92 -7.45
N ILE A 77 11.35 8.98 -6.23
CA ILE A 77 12.32 10.02 -5.85
C ILE A 77 13.52 10.03 -6.82
N LYS A 78 13.95 8.87 -7.30
CA LYS A 78 15.09 8.74 -8.21
C LYS A 78 14.81 9.20 -9.63
N THR A 79 13.63 8.87 -10.14
CA THR A 79 13.37 8.93 -11.58
C THR A 79 12.34 9.98 -11.97
N ASP A 80 11.57 10.49 -10.99
CA ASP A 80 10.34 11.27 -11.20
C ASP A 80 9.35 10.59 -12.18
N LYS A 81 9.54 9.28 -12.36
CA LYS A 81 8.83 8.43 -13.32
C LYS A 81 8.30 7.24 -12.53
N ILE A 82 7.07 7.35 -12.05
CA ILE A 82 6.21 6.20 -11.74
C ILE A 82 4.78 6.70 -11.47
N GLU A 83 3.84 5.81 -11.78
CA GLU A 83 2.42 5.74 -11.36
C GLU A 83 2.23 5.70 -9.82
N ILE A 84 2.92 6.58 -9.07
CA ILE A 84 2.78 6.75 -7.61
C ILE A 84 1.37 7.15 -7.18
N PRO A 85 0.62 7.97 -7.96
CA PRO A 85 -0.71 8.37 -7.53
C PRO A 85 -1.61 7.18 -7.18
N LEU A 86 -1.52 6.08 -7.95
CA LEU A 86 -2.36 4.91 -7.73
C LEU A 86 -1.89 4.05 -6.54
N VAL A 87 -0.59 3.78 -6.40
CA VAL A 87 -0.06 3.03 -5.24
C VAL A 87 -0.34 3.78 -3.94
N PHE A 88 -0.23 5.11 -3.96
CA PHE A 88 -0.55 5.95 -2.81
C PHE A 88 -2.02 5.85 -2.41
N GLN A 89 -2.92 5.89 -3.39
CA GLN A 89 -4.36 5.80 -3.13
C GLN A 89 -4.77 4.45 -2.51
N LEU A 90 -3.99 3.38 -2.69
CA LEU A 90 -4.22 2.09 -2.02
C LEU A 90 -4.09 2.16 -0.49
N TYR A 91 -3.46 3.20 0.08
CA TYR A 91 -3.32 3.37 1.53
C TYR A 91 -4.00 4.64 2.05
N ASN A 92 -4.91 5.21 1.26
CA ASN A 92 -5.68 6.37 1.68
C ASN A 92 -6.58 6.02 2.89
N PRO A 93 -6.74 6.92 3.88
CA PRO A 93 -7.68 6.68 4.98
C PRO A 93 -9.13 6.48 4.50
N ASP A 94 -9.53 7.11 3.40
CA ASP A 94 -10.84 6.91 2.77
C ASP A 94 -10.87 5.60 1.97
N PHE A 95 -11.74 4.68 2.40
CA PHE A 95 -11.93 3.38 1.76
C PHE A 95 -12.44 3.49 0.32
N LEU A 96 -13.20 4.54 -0.02
CA LEU A 96 -13.67 4.77 -1.39
C LEU A 96 -12.51 5.08 -2.33
N VAL A 97 -11.51 5.81 -1.83
CA VAL A 97 -10.28 6.10 -2.59
C VAL A 97 -9.47 4.82 -2.77
N ARG A 98 -9.32 4.00 -1.73
CA ARG A 98 -8.63 2.70 -1.83
C ARG A 98 -9.32 1.77 -2.85
N ALA A 99 -10.64 1.62 -2.77
CA ALA A 99 -11.42 0.78 -3.69
C ALA A 99 -11.29 1.26 -5.15
N ARG A 100 -11.40 2.57 -5.38
CA ARG A 100 -11.19 3.15 -6.73
C ARG A 100 -9.80 2.88 -7.26
N ALA A 101 -8.77 3.01 -6.42
CA ALA A 101 -7.39 2.74 -6.83
C ALA A 101 -7.17 1.27 -7.22
N VAL A 102 -7.80 0.32 -6.50
CA VAL A 102 -7.81 -1.10 -6.91
C VAL A 102 -8.45 -1.26 -8.29
N MET A 103 -9.59 -0.62 -8.53
CA MET A 103 -10.27 -0.68 -9.84
C MET A 103 -9.43 -0.08 -10.97
N GLU A 104 -8.82 1.09 -10.75
CA GLU A 104 -7.96 1.73 -11.76
C GLU A 104 -6.72 0.90 -12.07
N ILE A 105 -6.04 0.37 -11.04
CA ILE A 105 -4.91 -0.56 -11.23
C ILE A 105 -5.36 -1.79 -12.02
N GLY A 106 -6.57 -2.30 -11.75
CA GLY A 106 -7.13 -3.44 -12.47
C GLY A 106 -7.32 -3.23 -13.97
N LYS A 107 -7.51 -1.98 -14.42
CA LYS A 107 -7.60 -1.63 -15.84
C LYS A 107 -6.24 -1.69 -16.55
N MET A 108 -5.14 -1.63 -15.79
CA MET A 108 -3.78 -1.60 -16.33
C MET A 108 -3.19 -3.01 -16.54
N ASP A 109 -3.84 -4.04 -15.99
CA ASP A 109 -3.50 -5.47 -16.13
C ASP A 109 -2.01 -5.79 -15.94
N SER A 110 -1.42 -5.25 -14.87
CA SER A 110 0.02 -5.27 -14.66
C SER A 110 0.41 -5.92 -13.34
N LEU A 111 1.07 -7.07 -13.42
CA LEU A 111 1.60 -7.85 -12.28
C LEU A 111 2.54 -7.03 -11.37
N LYS A 112 3.13 -5.92 -11.85
CA LYS A 112 3.99 -5.03 -11.05
C LYS A 112 3.31 -4.50 -9.78
N TYR A 113 1.97 -4.49 -9.75
CA TYR A 113 1.18 -4.02 -8.61
C TYR A 113 0.88 -5.06 -7.56
N LEU A 114 1.14 -6.35 -7.85
CA LEU A 114 0.62 -7.43 -7.05
C LEU A 114 1.09 -7.36 -5.58
N ASN A 115 2.33 -6.97 -5.34
CA ASN A 115 2.87 -6.82 -3.98
C ASN A 115 2.20 -5.70 -3.16
N PHE A 116 1.59 -4.70 -3.79
CA PHE A 116 0.82 -3.63 -3.13
C PHE A 116 -0.64 -4.00 -2.95
N LEU A 117 -1.17 -4.83 -3.85
CA LEU A 117 -2.55 -5.26 -3.87
C LEU A 117 -2.84 -6.37 -2.85
N LEU A 118 -1.97 -7.39 -2.73
CA LEU A 118 -2.19 -8.53 -1.83
C LEU A 118 -2.44 -8.18 -0.35
N PRO A 119 -1.80 -7.15 0.24
CA PRO A 119 -2.12 -6.70 1.60
C PRO A 119 -3.58 -6.27 1.79
N LEU A 120 -4.23 -5.74 0.75
CA LEU A 120 -5.63 -5.27 0.80
C LEU A 120 -6.65 -6.41 0.94
N LEU A 121 -6.21 -7.66 0.82
CA LEU A 121 -7.04 -8.80 1.24
C LEU A 121 -7.42 -8.69 2.72
N GLN A 122 -6.60 -8.05 3.55
CA GLN A 122 -6.91 -7.80 4.96
C GLN A 122 -7.37 -6.36 5.23
N ASP A 123 -7.85 -5.64 4.21
CA ASP A 123 -8.37 -4.29 4.40
C ASP A 123 -9.55 -4.30 5.39
N PRO A 124 -9.62 -3.34 6.34
CA PRO A 124 -10.73 -3.28 7.28
C PRO A 124 -12.09 -3.07 6.61
N ASP A 125 -12.13 -2.49 5.41
CA ASP A 125 -13.36 -2.24 4.68
C ASP A 125 -13.70 -3.37 3.71
N ASP A 126 -14.90 -3.92 3.85
CA ASP A 126 -15.42 -5.02 3.04
C ASP A 126 -15.50 -4.68 1.54
N SER A 127 -15.77 -3.42 1.19
CA SER A 127 -15.85 -2.96 -0.20
C SER A 127 -14.49 -2.97 -0.87
N VAL A 128 -13.45 -2.62 -0.11
CA VAL A 128 -12.05 -2.72 -0.58
C VAL A 128 -11.68 -4.18 -0.76
N ARG A 129 -11.94 -5.04 0.24
CA ARG A 129 -11.69 -6.49 0.15
C ARG A 129 -12.40 -7.13 -1.04
N TRP A 130 -13.68 -6.79 -1.25
CA TRP A 130 -14.44 -7.24 -2.42
C TRP A 130 -13.82 -6.81 -3.74
N SER A 131 -13.38 -5.55 -3.82
CA SER A 131 -12.75 -5.00 -5.03
C SER A 131 -11.46 -5.74 -5.37
N ILE A 132 -10.59 -5.97 -4.38
CA ILE A 132 -9.33 -6.68 -4.61
C ILE A 132 -9.55 -8.16 -4.94
N ILE A 133 -10.49 -8.82 -4.27
CA ILE A 133 -10.79 -10.23 -4.53
C ILE A 133 -11.33 -10.42 -5.94
N ASN A 134 -12.25 -9.56 -6.40
CA ASN A 134 -12.74 -9.61 -7.78
C ASN A 134 -11.61 -9.38 -8.79
N LEU A 135 -10.75 -8.40 -8.54
CA LEU A 135 -9.60 -8.14 -9.40
C LEU A 135 -8.70 -9.37 -9.52
N LEU A 136 -8.29 -9.94 -8.38
CA LEU A 136 -7.36 -11.06 -8.33
C LEU A 136 -7.95 -12.31 -8.98
N ILE A 137 -9.23 -12.63 -8.73
CA ILE A 137 -9.91 -13.76 -9.37
C ILE A 137 -9.96 -13.57 -10.89
N ASN A 138 -10.36 -12.39 -11.36
CA ASN A 138 -10.61 -12.16 -12.79
C ASN A 138 -9.34 -12.04 -13.63
N LYS A 139 -8.22 -11.60 -13.02
CA LYS A 139 -7.00 -11.22 -13.76
C LYS A 139 -5.78 -12.05 -13.41
N HIS A 140 -5.72 -12.61 -12.20
CA HIS A 140 -4.47 -13.11 -11.65
C HIS A 140 -4.62 -14.44 -10.89
N ILE A 141 -5.73 -15.17 -11.06
CA ILE A 141 -5.96 -16.43 -10.34
C ILE A 141 -4.97 -17.53 -10.74
N ASP A 142 -4.46 -17.48 -11.98
CA ASP A 142 -3.46 -18.43 -12.49
C ASP A 142 -2.07 -18.25 -11.84
N ASP A 143 -1.82 -17.10 -11.21
CA ASP A 143 -0.60 -16.87 -10.45
C ASP A 143 -0.66 -17.68 -9.14
N SER A 144 0.27 -18.63 -8.99
CA SER A 144 0.28 -19.53 -7.83
C SER A 144 0.39 -18.82 -6.48
N LYS A 145 1.03 -17.64 -6.42
CA LYS A 145 1.10 -16.83 -5.19
C LYS A 145 -0.26 -16.22 -4.88
N VAL A 146 -0.97 -15.71 -5.89
CA VAL A 146 -2.34 -15.19 -5.76
C VAL A 146 -3.30 -16.29 -5.32
N TYR A 147 -3.30 -17.41 -6.04
CA TYR A 147 -4.12 -18.57 -5.73
C TYR A 147 -3.97 -18.99 -4.26
N ASN A 148 -2.73 -19.20 -3.81
CA ASN A 148 -2.45 -19.60 -2.44
C ASN A 148 -2.86 -18.54 -1.41
N LYS A 149 -2.72 -17.25 -1.73
CA LYS A 149 -3.12 -16.16 -0.83
C LYS A 149 -4.63 -16.07 -0.69
N LEU A 150 -5.37 -16.18 -1.80
CA LEU A 150 -6.84 -16.20 -1.80
C LEU A 150 -7.39 -17.42 -1.08
N LYS A 151 -6.82 -18.62 -1.32
CA LYS A 151 -7.23 -19.86 -0.64
C LYS A 151 -7.08 -19.75 0.88
N LYS A 152 -5.94 -19.20 1.36
CA LYS A 152 -5.73 -18.94 2.79
C LYS A 152 -6.67 -17.86 3.34
N HIS A 153 -7.04 -16.89 2.52
CA HIS A 153 -7.91 -15.78 2.94
C HIS A 153 -9.34 -16.22 3.27
N ILE A 154 -9.81 -17.36 2.76
CA ILE A 154 -11.14 -17.91 3.09
C ILE A 154 -11.35 -18.02 4.60
N GLU A 155 -10.34 -18.54 5.30
CA GLU A 155 -10.39 -18.76 6.76
C GLU A 155 -10.33 -17.44 7.56
N LEU A 156 -9.82 -16.37 6.95
CA LEU A 156 -9.66 -15.06 7.58
C LEU A 156 -10.82 -14.10 7.27
N GLU A 157 -11.56 -14.36 6.19
CA GLU A 157 -12.59 -13.45 5.70
C GLU A 157 -13.82 -13.46 6.64
N SER A 158 -14.10 -12.31 7.27
CA SER A 158 -15.21 -12.15 8.21
C SER A 158 -16.55 -11.96 7.51
N ASN A 159 -16.58 -11.38 6.30
CA ASN A 159 -17.80 -11.14 5.56
C ASN A 159 -18.28 -12.44 4.86
N PRO A 160 -19.48 -12.94 5.18
CA PRO A 160 -19.96 -14.23 4.65
C PRO A 160 -20.18 -14.23 3.14
N ILE A 161 -20.49 -13.08 2.53
CA ILE A 161 -20.70 -12.96 1.09
C ILE A 161 -19.35 -13.08 0.36
N ILE A 162 -18.33 -12.38 0.86
CA ILE A 162 -16.97 -12.46 0.32
C ILE A 162 -16.43 -13.88 0.50
N ARG A 163 -16.59 -14.46 1.70
CA ARG A 163 -16.16 -15.83 2.00
C ARG A 163 -16.80 -16.84 1.04
N LYS A 164 -18.13 -16.79 0.88
CA LYS A 164 -18.83 -17.73 -0.01
C LYS A 164 -18.40 -17.59 -1.46
N LYS A 165 -18.12 -16.37 -1.93
CA LYS A 165 -17.56 -16.14 -3.27
C LYS A 165 -16.21 -16.84 -3.42
N LEU A 166 -15.32 -16.74 -2.43
CA LEU A 166 -14.03 -17.44 -2.48
C LEU A 166 -14.22 -18.95 -2.45
N GLU A 167 -15.04 -19.47 -1.53
CA GLU A 167 -15.34 -20.91 -1.44
C GLU A 167 -15.80 -21.48 -2.78
N ASN A 168 -16.75 -20.83 -3.47
CA ASN A 168 -17.22 -21.29 -4.78
C ASN A 168 -16.09 -21.40 -5.83
N ILE A 169 -15.08 -20.52 -5.79
CA ILE A 169 -13.94 -20.58 -6.72
C ILE A 169 -13.04 -21.80 -6.45
N PHE A 170 -12.96 -22.26 -5.19
CA PHE A 170 -12.08 -23.35 -4.78
C PHE A 170 -12.80 -24.69 -4.55
N GLU A 171 -14.13 -24.70 -4.47
CA GLU A 171 -14.98 -25.89 -4.48
C GLU A 171 -15.15 -26.46 -5.91
N GLU A 172 -14.97 -25.64 -6.95
CA GLU A 172 -15.12 -26.03 -8.36
C GLU A 172 -13.86 -26.69 -8.99
N VAL A 173 -12.90 -27.15 -8.18
CA VAL A 173 -11.64 -27.79 -8.65
C VAL A 173 -11.42 -29.18 -8.06
#